data_AF-S4P7M1-F1
#
_entry.id   AF-S4P7M1-F1
#
_cell.length_a   1.000
_cell.length_b   1.000
_cell.length_c   1.000
_cell.angle_alpha   90.00
_cell.angle_beta   90.00
_cell.angle_gamma   90.00
#
_symmetry.space_group_name_H-M   'P 1'
#
loop_
_entity.id
_entity.type
_entity.pdbx_description
1 polymer ?
#
loop_
_entity_poly.entity_id
_entity_poly.type
_entity_poly.pdbx_seq_one_letter_code
_entity_poly.pdbx_strand_id
1 'polypeptide(L)'
;MLPMFNIPEESEEIGWSPQKVSNLHCMLQLVRTLVSPSNSAQIISNCQKIMKNVGLLDAMCNILMASGVPADILTETINSVGEVVRGEGSNQEFIGNVIAPSYPPRPAIIVLLMSMVNEKQPFPLRCAVLYCFQCYLSHNEMSQANLVQTLLPSSSDVSSLTSGQILCGGLFSTDVLSNWFSAVALMHALVDNTTQKEQLLRVLLATNIGSDPVSLLHQCTLLLQQTTKLQSKVALLMLLSQWMSHCPAAVSAFLQVPGGVGYLVNQTSSNEHDDNECLLQGLSAFLLAICINFNDDSVASYTRDSLKQLLLKRVGMELFCAKLGEVSRHELYNKAAKHPQLRVASPKEVLIDYEFCRLFKSLESVLGHSLAERRANGAEADEAELEQYKALIRQQDARLHELVHQLDALA
;
A
#
# COMPACT_ATOMS: atom_id res chain seq x y z
N MET A 1 18.70 27.17 -22.75
CA MET A 1 18.44 28.16 -21.68
C MET A 1 18.65 27.59 -20.26
N LEU A 2 19.40 26.49 -20.07
CA LEU A 2 19.62 25.86 -18.76
C LEU A 2 21.11 25.51 -18.53
N PRO A 3 22.02 26.50 -18.53
CA PRO A 3 23.47 26.25 -18.58
C PRO A 3 23.99 25.42 -17.40
N MET A 4 23.31 25.47 -16.25
CA MET A 4 23.71 24.76 -15.03
C MET A 4 23.25 23.31 -14.96
N PHE A 5 22.26 22.92 -15.76
CA PHE A 5 21.78 21.53 -15.88
C PHE A 5 22.37 20.82 -17.11
N ASN A 6 23.18 21.52 -17.91
CA ASN A 6 23.94 20.92 -18.99
C ASN A 6 25.18 20.23 -18.42
N ILE A 7 25.36 18.96 -18.75
CA ILE A 7 26.59 18.21 -18.49
C ILE A 7 27.43 18.30 -19.77
N PRO A 8 28.57 19.00 -19.77
CA PRO A 8 29.50 18.98 -20.91
C PRO A 8 29.97 17.55 -21.18
N GLU A 9 30.12 17.15 -22.45
CA GLU A 9 30.62 15.82 -22.82
C GLU A 9 32.02 15.53 -22.21
N GLU A 10 32.84 16.57 -22.03
CA GLU A 10 34.18 16.51 -21.40
C GLU A 10 34.16 16.28 -19.87
N SER A 11 32.99 16.21 -19.24
CA SER A 11 32.87 16.04 -17.77
C SER A 11 33.36 14.70 -17.26
N GLU A 12 33.38 13.67 -18.10
CA GLU A 12 33.81 12.32 -17.72
C GLU A 12 35.31 12.25 -17.40
N GLU A 13 36.12 13.08 -18.05
CA GLU A 13 37.59 13.06 -17.89
C GLU A 13 38.10 14.00 -16.77
N ILE A 14 37.42 15.14 -16.57
CA ILE A 14 37.88 16.20 -15.64
C ILE A 14 37.25 16.03 -14.24
N GLY A 15 36.13 15.33 -14.13
CA GLY A 15 35.36 15.22 -12.90
C GLY A 15 34.67 16.52 -12.49
N TRP A 16 33.80 16.43 -11.48
CA TRP A 16 33.01 17.58 -11.01
C TRP A 16 33.71 18.30 -9.86
N SER A 17 33.87 19.62 -9.97
CA SER A 17 34.42 20.42 -8.85
C SER A 17 33.46 20.47 -7.66
N PRO A 18 33.96 20.60 -6.42
CA PRO A 18 33.10 20.72 -5.23
C PRO A 18 32.10 21.88 -5.32
N GLN A 19 32.50 23.00 -5.92
CA GLN A 19 31.62 24.15 -6.13
C GLN A 19 30.48 23.85 -7.13
N LYS A 20 30.77 23.10 -8.20
CA LYS A 20 29.75 22.68 -9.18
C LYS A 20 28.70 21.78 -8.52
N VAL A 21 29.15 20.80 -7.72
CA VAL A 21 28.28 19.92 -6.93
C VAL A 21 27.42 20.73 -5.97
N SER A 22 28.02 21.62 -5.17
CA SER A 22 27.27 22.47 -4.22
C SER A 22 26.24 23.35 -4.92
N ASN A 23 26.60 23.97 -6.04
CA ASN A 23 25.67 24.81 -6.81
C ASN A 23 24.49 24.00 -7.36
N LEU A 24 24.75 22.82 -7.91
CA LEU A 24 23.68 21.99 -8.48
C LEU A 24 22.74 21.45 -7.39
N HIS A 25 23.26 21.07 -6.21
CA HIS A 25 22.42 20.74 -5.05
C HIS A 25 21.45 21.87 -4.70
N CYS A 26 21.96 23.10 -4.55
CA CYS A 26 21.11 24.25 -4.26
C CYS A 26 20.04 24.47 -5.34
N MET A 27 20.40 24.29 -6.61
CA MET A 27 19.46 24.44 -7.73
C MET A 27 18.37 23.37 -7.72
N LEU A 28 18.72 22.11 -7.46
CA LEU A 28 17.75 21.03 -7.32
C LEU A 28 16.81 21.29 -6.13
N GLN A 29 17.32 21.78 -5.01
CA GLN A 29 16.49 22.18 -3.86
C GLN A 29 15.51 23.31 -4.19
N LEU A 30 15.92 24.29 -5.00
CA LEU A 30 15.01 25.35 -5.47
C LEU A 30 13.90 24.78 -6.35
N VAL A 31 14.22 23.84 -7.26
CA VAL A 31 13.22 23.13 -8.07
C VAL A 31 12.23 22.41 -7.15
N ARG A 32 12.72 21.61 -6.20
CA ARG A 32 11.91 20.86 -5.24
C ARG A 32 11.04 21.75 -4.35
N THR A 33 11.51 22.95 -4.00
CA THR A 33 10.73 23.91 -3.21
C THR A 33 9.47 24.36 -3.96
N LEU A 34 9.55 24.53 -5.28
CA LEU A 34 8.41 24.97 -6.11
C LEU A 34 7.36 23.86 -6.27
N VAL A 35 7.78 22.60 -6.33
CA VAL A 35 6.90 21.43 -6.53
C VAL A 35 6.75 20.56 -5.28
N SER A 36 7.04 21.13 -4.10
CA SER A 36 6.96 20.38 -2.84
C SER A 36 5.52 19.87 -2.60
N PRO A 37 5.33 18.60 -2.20
CA PRO A 37 3.99 18.07 -1.88
C PRO A 37 3.25 18.83 -0.77
N SER A 38 3.94 19.66 0.00
CA SER A 38 3.37 20.53 1.04
C SER A 38 2.75 21.82 0.49
N ASN A 39 2.98 22.15 -0.78
CA ASN A 39 2.41 23.34 -1.43
C ASN A 39 0.94 23.11 -1.83
N SER A 40 0.24 24.19 -2.20
CA SER A 40 -1.11 24.05 -2.78
C SER A 40 -1.07 23.29 -4.11
N ALA A 41 -2.05 22.42 -4.36
CA ALA A 41 -2.12 21.60 -5.57
C ALA A 41 -2.08 22.43 -6.87
N GLN A 42 -2.71 23.62 -6.87
CA GLN A 42 -2.70 24.51 -8.03
C GLN A 42 -1.30 25.05 -8.35
N ILE A 43 -0.54 25.45 -7.32
CA ILE A 43 0.85 25.93 -7.50
C ILE A 43 1.71 24.80 -8.05
N ILE A 44 1.61 23.60 -7.45
CA ILE A 44 2.37 22.42 -7.87
C ILE A 44 2.12 22.13 -9.35
N SER A 45 0.85 21.97 -9.75
CA SER A 45 0.50 21.65 -11.15
C SER A 45 0.99 22.71 -12.14
N ASN A 46 0.86 23.99 -11.81
CA ASN A 46 1.36 25.08 -12.66
C ASN A 46 2.89 25.01 -12.82
N CYS A 47 3.62 24.83 -11.72
CA CYS A 47 5.08 24.71 -11.73
C CYS A 47 5.54 23.48 -12.52
N GLN A 48 4.94 22.30 -12.28
CA GLN A 48 5.28 21.06 -13.00
C GLN A 48 5.11 21.21 -14.52
N LYS A 49 4.03 21.84 -14.97
CA LYS A 49 3.78 22.12 -16.40
C LYS A 49 4.78 23.11 -16.99
N ILE A 50 5.07 24.20 -16.28
CA ILE A 50 6.08 25.17 -16.72
C ILE A 50 7.45 24.50 -16.83
N MET A 51 7.85 23.71 -15.83
CA MET A 51 9.13 23.00 -15.82
C MET A 51 9.29 22.05 -17.00
N LYS A 52 8.20 21.36 -17.40
CA LYS A 52 8.21 20.55 -18.61
C LYS A 52 8.33 21.40 -19.87
N ASN A 53 7.50 22.44 -19.99
CA ASN A 53 7.45 23.31 -21.18
C ASN A 53 8.78 24.01 -21.48
N VAL A 54 9.54 24.39 -20.44
CA VAL A 54 10.86 25.03 -20.60
C VAL A 54 12.01 24.03 -20.73
N GLY A 55 11.72 22.72 -20.75
CA GLY A 55 12.71 21.65 -20.90
C GLY A 55 13.53 21.36 -19.63
N LEU A 56 13.09 21.79 -18.45
CA LEU A 56 13.81 21.54 -17.20
C LEU A 56 13.72 20.07 -16.78
N LEU A 57 12.54 19.44 -16.95
CA LEU A 57 12.39 18.01 -16.70
C LEU A 57 13.32 17.20 -17.60
N ASP A 58 13.38 17.53 -18.88
CA ASP A 58 14.27 16.91 -19.88
C ASP A 58 15.74 17.04 -19.48
N ALA A 59 16.17 18.23 -19.06
CA ALA A 59 17.53 18.47 -18.61
C ALA A 59 17.89 17.62 -17.37
N MET A 60 16.98 17.51 -16.38
CA MET A 60 17.21 16.64 -15.23
C MET A 60 17.23 15.16 -15.60
N CYS A 61 16.37 14.71 -16.52
CA CYS A 61 16.42 13.34 -17.04
C CYS A 61 17.72 13.05 -17.79
N ASN A 62 18.30 14.01 -18.50
CA ASN A 62 19.63 13.85 -19.11
C ASN A 62 20.73 13.64 -18.05
N ILE A 63 20.63 14.32 -16.90
CA ILE A 63 21.54 14.08 -15.76
C ILE A 63 21.40 12.66 -15.24
N LEU A 64 20.19 12.12 -15.14
CA LEU A 64 19.96 10.74 -14.70
C LEU A 64 20.62 9.69 -15.61
N MET A 65 20.77 10.02 -16.90
CA MET A 65 21.29 9.13 -17.93
C MET A 65 22.78 9.34 -18.23
N ALA A 66 23.39 10.39 -17.67
CA ALA A 66 24.78 10.74 -17.92
C ALA A 66 25.74 9.92 -17.03
N SER A 67 26.90 9.56 -17.59
CA SER A 67 28.00 8.98 -16.83
C SER A 67 28.79 10.04 -16.06
N GLY A 68 29.49 9.61 -15.01
CA GLY A 68 30.35 10.50 -14.22
C GLY A 68 29.62 11.47 -13.28
N VAL A 69 28.31 11.36 -13.12
CA VAL A 69 27.54 12.17 -12.16
C VAL A 69 27.81 11.69 -10.72
N PRO A 70 28.19 12.58 -9.79
CA PRO A 70 28.37 12.22 -8.38
C PRO A 70 27.11 11.59 -7.77
N ALA A 71 27.28 10.57 -6.93
CA ALA A 71 26.16 9.77 -6.42
C ALA A 71 25.13 10.57 -5.60
N ASP A 72 25.58 11.58 -4.87
CA ASP A 72 24.74 12.50 -4.10
C ASP A 72 23.91 13.40 -5.02
N ILE A 73 24.50 13.92 -6.09
CA ILE A 73 23.79 14.68 -7.13
C ILE A 73 22.78 13.80 -7.86
N LEU A 74 23.17 12.57 -8.21
CA LEU A 74 22.26 11.62 -8.86
C LEU A 74 21.05 11.34 -7.96
N THR A 75 21.28 11.09 -6.67
CA THR A 75 20.23 10.86 -5.68
C THR A 75 19.27 12.06 -5.60
N GLU A 76 19.80 13.28 -5.49
CA GLU A 76 18.97 14.49 -5.39
C GLU A 76 18.24 14.80 -6.70
N THR A 77 18.84 14.48 -7.84
CA THR A 77 18.21 14.61 -9.16
C THR A 77 17.03 13.64 -9.29
N ILE A 78 17.18 12.38 -8.85
CA ILE A 78 16.08 11.39 -8.85
C ILE A 78 14.92 11.88 -7.97
N ASN A 79 15.21 12.41 -6.78
CA ASN A 79 14.18 13.00 -5.91
C ASN A 79 13.47 14.19 -6.57
N SER A 80 14.23 15.07 -7.22
CA SER A 80 13.71 16.25 -7.90
C SER A 80 12.82 15.89 -9.08
N VAL A 81 13.26 14.94 -9.91
CA VAL A 81 12.46 14.39 -11.02
C VAL A 81 11.19 13.77 -10.48
N GLY A 82 11.25 12.98 -9.40
CA GLY A 82 10.09 12.42 -8.72
C GLY A 82 9.03 13.48 -8.39
N GLU A 83 9.41 14.57 -7.73
CA GLU A 83 8.46 15.64 -7.37
C GLU A 83 7.92 16.41 -8.58
N VAL A 84 8.72 16.58 -9.64
CA VAL A 84 8.26 17.23 -10.88
C VAL A 84 7.27 16.35 -11.67
N VAL A 85 7.34 15.03 -11.54
CA VAL A 85 6.38 14.13 -12.20
C VAL A 85 5.17 13.76 -11.33
N ARG A 86 5.28 13.85 -10.00
CA ARG A 86 4.24 13.36 -9.07
C ARG A 86 2.84 13.90 -9.38
N GLY A 87 1.94 13.01 -9.82
CA GLY A 87 0.53 13.34 -10.07
C GLY A 87 0.27 14.18 -11.32
N GLU A 88 1.27 14.42 -12.17
CA GLU A 88 1.11 15.14 -13.43
C GLU A 88 1.29 14.21 -14.63
N GLY A 89 0.18 13.88 -15.29
CA GLY A 89 0.11 12.82 -16.29
C GLY A 89 1.11 12.97 -17.45
N SER A 90 1.23 14.16 -18.04
CA SER A 90 2.17 14.40 -19.15
C SER A 90 3.64 14.25 -18.72
N ASN A 91 3.96 14.60 -17.48
CA ASN A 91 5.32 14.47 -16.95
C ASN A 91 5.63 13.00 -16.62
N GLN A 92 4.65 12.25 -16.10
CA GLN A 92 4.77 10.81 -15.83
C GLN A 92 4.89 10.00 -17.13
N GLU A 93 4.11 10.33 -18.15
CA GLU A 93 4.23 9.72 -19.47
C GLU A 93 5.62 9.97 -20.06
N PHE A 94 6.13 11.20 -19.95
CA PHE A 94 7.47 11.55 -20.41
C PHE A 94 8.55 10.67 -19.75
N ILE A 95 8.61 10.61 -18.41
CA ILE A 95 9.62 9.79 -17.73
C ILE A 95 9.47 8.29 -18.02
N GLY A 96 8.23 7.80 -18.20
CA GLY A 96 7.96 6.42 -18.60
C GLY A 96 8.57 6.03 -19.96
N ASN A 97 8.72 7.02 -20.85
CA ASN A 97 9.29 6.85 -22.19
C ASN A 97 10.80 7.16 -22.29
N VAL A 98 11.44 7.62 -21.22
CA VAL A 98 12.90 7.86 -21.22
C VAL A 98 13.65 6.54 -21.33
N ILE A 99 14.62 6.47 -22.25
CA ILE A 99 15.46 5.29 -22.47
C ILE A 99 16.89 5.60 -22.02
N ALA A 100 17.45 4.72 -21.19
CA ALA A 100 18.82 4.81 -20.74
C ALA A 100 19.81 4.40 -21.84
N PRO A 101 20.92 5.13 -22.04
CA PRO A 101 21.94 4.86 -23.03
C PRO A 101 22.79 3.66 -22.61
N SER A 102 22.20 2.47 -22.71
CA SER A 102 22.79 1.19 -22.37
C SER A 102 22.70 0.24 -23.56
N TYR A 103 23.47 -0.86 -23.54
CA TYR A 103 23.41 -1.89 -24.57
C TYR A 103 22.98 -3.23 -23.95
N PRO A 104 21.76 -3.73 -24.24
CA PRO A 104 20.70 -3.11 -25.04
C PRO A 104 20.07 -1.89 -24.34
N PRO A 105 19.41 -0.96 -25.09
CA PRO A 105 18.70 0.17 -24.49
C PRO A 105 17.60 -0.30 -23.55
N ARG A 106 17.46 0.36 -22.40
CA ARG A 106 16.48 -0.02 -21.36
C ARG A 106 15.63 1.18 -20.95
N PRO A 107 14.34 0.99 -20.68
CA PRO A 107 13.53 2.05 -20.07
C PRO A 107 14.16 2.54 -18.75
N ALA A 108 14.15 3.85 -18.52
CA ALA A 108 14.69 4.46 -17.31
C ALA A 108 14.07 3.86 -16.04
N ILE A 109 12.77 3.61 -16.06
CA ILE A 109 12.04 2.96 -14.96
C ILE A 109 12.63 1.59 -14.62
N ILE A 110 13.04 0.80 -15.62
CA ILE A 110 13.67 -0.51 -15.40
C ILE A 110 15.04 -0.35 -14.73
N VAL A 111 15.87 0.58 -15.21
CA VAL A 111 17.20 0.86 -14.63
C VAL A 111 17.09 1.37 -13.19
N LEU A 112 16.11 2.23 -12.92
CA LEU A 112 15.77 2.70 -11.58
C LEU A 112 15.40 1.50 -10.70
N LEU A 113 14.42 0.68 -11.07
CA LEU A 113 14.01 -0.49 -10.28
C LEU A 113 15.17 -1.49 -10.04
N MET A 114 16.02 -1.73 -11.04
CA MET A 114 17.23 -2.55 -10.86
C MET A 114 18.16 -1.97 -9.79
N SER A 115 18.30 -0.65 -9.74
CA SER A 115 19.07 0.04 -8.69
C SER A 115 18.38 -0.05 -7.33
N MET A 116 17.04 -0.01 -7.28
CA MET A 116 16.25 -0.13 -6.05
C MET A 116 16.47 -1.46 -5.33
N VAL A 117 16.54 -2.57 -6.07
CA VAL A 117 16.66 -3.92 -5.49
C VAL A 117 18.11 -4.42 -5.39
N ASN A 118 19.08 -3.63 -5.84
CA ASN A 118 20.48 -4.00 -5.77
C ASN A 118 21.07 -3.63 -4.40
N GLU A 119 21.38 -4.66 -3.61
CA GLU A 119 21.98 -4.55 -2.27
C GLU A 119 23.31 -3.78 -2.23
N LYS A 120 24.02 -3.72 -3.36
CA LYS A 120 25.30 -3.00 -3.47
C LYS A 120 25.12 -1.49 -3.63
N GLN A 121 23.91 -1.03 -3.94
CA GLN A 121 23.65 0.40 -4.12
C GLN A 121 23.55 1.12 -2.78
N PRO A 122 24.02 2.38 -2.68
CA PRO A 122 23.89 3.18 -1.48
C PRO A 122 22.42 3.30 -1.06
N PHE A 123 22.17 3.19 0.25
CA PHE A 123 20.83 3.27 0.81
C PHE A 123 20.04 4.53 0.37
N PRO A 124 20.61 5.77 0.41
CA PRO A 124 19.90 6.97 -0.05
C PRO A 124 19.47 6.90 -1.52
N LEU A 125 20.28 6.27 -2.37
CA LEU A 125 19.95 6.08 -3.79
C LEU A 125 18.74 5.15 -3.93
N ARG A 126 18.73 4.02 -3.21
CA ARG A 126 17.61 3.07 -3.22
C ARG A 126 16.30 3.74 -2.75
N CYS A 127 16.37 4.60 -1.72
CA CYS A 127 15.23 5.41 -1.26
C CYS A 127 14.75 6.42 -2.31
N ALA A 128 15.66 7.16 -2.94
CA ALA A 128 15.30 8.15 -3.96
C ALA A 128 14.63 7.47 -5.17
N VAL A 129 15.15 6.32 -5.57
CA VAL A 129 14.59 5.49 -6.63
C VAL A 129 13.16 5.05 -6.31
N LEU A 130 12.93 4.50 -5.10
CA LEU A 130 11.58 4.15 -4.68
C LEU A 130 10.67 5.37 -4.74
N TYR A 131 11.10 6.50 -4.19
CA TYR A 131 10.29 7.73 -4.17
C TYR A 131 9.93 8.22 -5.57
N CYS A 132 10.89 8.20 -6.51
CA CYS A 132 10.63 8.53 -7.92
C CYS A 132 9.61 7.56 -8.55
N PHE A 133 9.72 6.25 -8.25
CA PHE A 133 8.78 5.25 -8.73
C PHE A 133 7.37 5.44 -8.16
N GLN A 134 7.25 5.76 -6.86
CA GLN A 134 5.97 6.11 -6.23
C GLN A 134 5.36 7.36 -6.89
N CYS A 135 6.18 8.38 -7.18
CA CYS A 135 5.73 9.58 -7.86
C CYS A 135 5.27 9.31 -9.31
N TYR A 136 5.95 8.40 -10.01
CA TYR A 136 5.55 7.94 -11.34
C TYR A 136 4.17 7.25 -11.35
N LEU A 137 3.84 6.50 -10.29
CA LEU A 137 2.55 5.81 -10.15
C LEU A 137 1.44 6.68 -9.54
N SER A 138 1.79 7.76 -8.84
CA SER A 138 0.85 8.59 -8.08
C SER A 138 -0.25 9.17 -8.97
N HIS A 139 -1.51 8.81 -8.69
CA HIS A 139 -2.69 9.24 -9.46
C HIS A 139 -2.61 8.89 -10.97
N ASN A 140 -1.88 7.82 -11.32
CA ASN A 140 -1.70 7.41 -12.71
C ASN A 140 -2.12 5.94 -12.92
N GLU A 141 -3.41 5.73 -13.16
CA GLU A 141 -3.99 4.41 -13.38
C GLU A 141 -3.37 3.68 -14.58
N MET A 142 -2.94 4.41 -15.61
CA MET A 142 -2.30 3.83 -16.79
C MET A 142 -0.93 3.24 -16.43
N SER A 143 -0.08 3.99 -15.72
CA SER A 143 1.22 3.49 -15.29
C SER A 143 1.10 2.34 -14.28
N GLN A 144 0.10 2.38 -13.39
CA GLN A 144 -0.24 1.28 -12.49
C GLN A 144 -0.64 0.02 -13.29
N ALA A 145 -1.52 0.17 -14.29
CA ALA A 145 -1.94 -0.92 -15.16
C ALA A 145 -0.78 -1.51 -15.96
N ASN A 146 0.08 -0.66 -16.52
CA ASN A 146 1.27 -1.09 -17.24
C ASN A 146 2.20 -1.92 -16.34
N LEU A 147 2.39 -1.53 -15.08
CA LEU A 147 3.17 -2.32 -14.13
C LEU A 147 2.52 -3.69 -13.88
N VAL A 148 1.24 -3.74 -13.51
CA VAL A 148 0.57 -5.02 -13.20
C VAL A 148 0.53 -5.94 -14.42
N GLN A 149 0.37 -5.38 -15.62
CA GLN A 149 0.40 -6.13 -16.87
C GLN A 149 1.73 -6.89 -17.06
N THR A 150 2.86 -6.36 -16.57
CA THR A 150 4.15 -7.06 -16.64
C THR A 150 4.28 -8.28 -15.72
N LEU A 151 3.35 -8.45 -14.79
CA LEU A 151 3.27 -9.61 -13.89
C LEU A 151 2.30 -10.68 -14.41
N LEU A 152 1.42 -10.33 -15.35
CA LEU A 152 0.45 -11.25 -15.91
C LEU A 152 1.10 -12.14 -16.98
N PRO A 153 0.61 -13.38 -17.15
CA PRO A 153 1.07 -14.25 -18.23
C PRO A 153 0.85 -13.57 -19.59
N SER A 154 1.93 -13.27 -20.31
CA SER A 154 1.90 -12.76 -21.69
C SER A 154 2.79 -13.61 -22.59
N SER A 155 2.40 -13.76 -23.86
CA SER A 155 3.15 -14.49 -24.89
C SER A 155 4.35 -13.70 -25.44
N SER A 156 4.83 -12.68 -24.72
CA SER A 156 5.88 -11.75 -25.16
C SER A 156 7.27 -12.33 -24.96
N ASP A 157 8.21 -11.90 -25.81
CA ASP A 157 9.61 -12.32 -25.82
C ASP A 157 10.24 -12.32 -24.41
N VAL A 158 10.71 -13.49 -23.99
CA VAL A 158 11.32 -13.79 -22.68
C VAL A 158 12.69 -13.11 -22.50
N SER A 159 13.13 -12.30 -23.47
CA SER A 159 14.50 -11.77 -23.55
C SER A 159 14.73 -10.47 -22.77
N SER A 160 13.67 -9.76 -22.35
CA SER A 160 13.80 -8.49 -21.62
C SER A 160 13.26 -8.56 -20.18
N LEU A 161 14.03 -8.00 -19.25
CA LEU A 161 13.68 -7.96 -17.83
C LEU A 161 12.57 -6.93 -17.60
N THR A 162 11.44 -7.34 -17.02
CA THR A 162 10.28 -6.47 -16.77
C THR A 162 10.27 -5.89 -15.35
N SER A 163 9.50 -4.81 -15.15
CA SER A 163 9.27 -4.23 -13.81
C SER A 163 8.71 -5.26 -12.84
N GLY A 164 7.73 -6.06 -13.27
CA GLY A 164 7.16 -7.14 -12.48
C GLY A 164 8.17 -8.18 -12.04
N GLN A 165 9.05 -8.63 -12.95
CA GLN A 165 10.11 -9.58 -12.61
C GLN A 165 11.10 -9.01 -11.58
N ILE A 166 11.46 -7.72 -11.70
CA ILE A 166 12.36 -7.05 -10.74
C ILE A 166 11.71 -6.96 -9.36
N LEU A 167 10.44 -6.54 -9.29
CA LEU A 167 9.73 -6.41 -8.02
C LEU A 167 9.49 -7.77 -7.36
N CYS A 168 9.12 -8.80 -8.12
CA CYS A 168 9.02 -10.17 -7.58
C CYS A 168 10.39 -10.67 -7.11
N GLY A 169 11.46 -10.42 -7.86
CA GLY A 169 12.83 -10.75 -7.45
C GLY A 169 13.23 -10.10 -6.13
N GLY A 170 12.93 -8.82 -5.95
CA GLY A 170 13.19 -8.11 -4.69
C GLY A 170 12.28 -8.57 -3.54
N LEU A 171 10.99 -8.82 -3.80
CA LEU A 171 10.01 -9.31 -2.82
C LEU A 171 10.42 -10.68 -2.24
N PHE A 172 11.04 -11.53 -3.04
CA PHE A 172 11.46 -12.89 -2.65
C PHE A 172 12.96 -13.02 -2.36
N SER A 173 13.69 -11.91 -2.40
CA SER A 173 15.13 -11.90 -2.10
C SER A 173 15.42 -12.11 -0.62
N THR A 174 16.69 -12.40 -0.30
CA THR A 174 17.19 -12.48 1.07
C THR A 174 17.42 -11.11 1.71
N ASP A 175 17.45 -10.03 0.92
CA ASP A 175 17.58 -8.66 1.44
C ASP A 175 16.25 -8.10 1.92
N VAL A 176 16.23 -7.80 3.21
CA VAL A 176 15.08 -7.25 3.91
C VAL A 176 14.67 -5.89 3.33
N LEU A 177 15.63 -5.05 2.91
CA LEU A 177 15.31 -3.77 2.27
C LEU A 177 14.68 -3.97 0.90
N SER A 178 15.21 -4.88 0.07
CA SER A 178 14.60 -5.27 -1.20
C SER A 178 13.19 -5.81 -1.03
N ASN A 179 12.93 -6.61 0.01
CA ASN A 179 11.57 -7.07 0.32
C ASN A 179 10.65 -5.88 0.58
N TRP A 180 11.07 -4.95 1.44
CA TRP A 180 10.27 -3.79 1.81
C TRP A 180 10.02 -2.86 0.63
N PHE A 181 11.06 -2.47 -0.11
CA PHE A 181 10.93 -1.61 -1.27
C PHE A 181 10.04 -2.22 -2.35
N SER A 182 10.14 -3.53 -2.59
CA SER A 182 9.34 -4.20 -3.60
C SER A 182 7.87 -4.33 -3.18
N ALA A 183 7.61 -4.67 -1.92
CA ALA A 183 6.26 -4.73 -1.37
C ALA A 183 5.58 -3.35 -1.40
N VAL A 184 6.29 -2.28 -1.04
CA VAL A 184 5.78 -0.91 -1.09
C VAL A 184 5.60 -0.42 -2.53
N ALA A 185 6.50 -0.74 -3.45
CA ALA A 185 6.33 -0.43 -4.87
C ALA A 185 5.09 -1.11 -5.46
N LEU A 186 4.85 -2.39 -5.13
CA LEU A 186 3.62 -3.11 -5.50
C LEU A 186 2.38 -2.50 -4.83
N MET A 187 2.49 -2.07 -3.57
CA MET A 187 1.39 -1.41 -2.86
C MET A 187 0.95 -0.12 -3.60
N HIS A 188 1.90 0.69 -4.05
CA HIS A 188 1.64 1.91 -4.83
C HIS A 188 1.03 1.63 -6.21
N ALA A 189 1.21 0.43 -6.77
CA ALA A 189 0.51 -0.02 -7.97
C ALA A 189 -0.99 -0.21 -7.76
N LEU A 190 -1.43 -0.35 -6.50
CA LEU A 190 -2.81 -0.67 -6.11
C LEU A 190 -3.52 0.49 -5.40
N VAL A 191 -2.83 1.62 -5.18
CA VAL A 191 -3.43 2.82 -4.56
C VAL A 191 -4.54 3.34 -5.48
N ASP A 192 -5.74 3.48 -4.90
CA ASP A 192 -6.96 3.96 -5.56
C ASP A 192 -7.33 3.24 -6.88
N ASN A 193 -6.91 1.98 -7.05
CA ASN A 193 -7.12 1.24 -8.31
C ASN A 193 -7.66 -0.17 -8.09
N THR A 194 -8.99 -0.30 -7.93
CA THR A 194 -9.66 -1.59 -7.71
C THR A 194 -9.48 -2.55 -8.89
N THR A 195 -9.48 -2.04 -10.12
CA THR A 195 -9.22 -2.86 -11.32
C THR A 195 -7.89 -3.58 -11.21
N GLN A 196 -6.82 -2.87 -10.84
CA GLN A 196 -5.50 -3.49 -10.71
C GLN A 196 -5.38 -4.42 -9.50
N LYS A 197 -6.13 -4.18 -8.42
CA LYS A 197 -6.25 -5.13 -7.31
C LYS A 197 -6.78 -6.47 -7.80
N GLU A 198 -7.82 -6.47 -8.62
CA GLU A 198 -8.38 -7.71 -9.21
C GLU A 198 -7.43 -8.34 -10.23
N GLN A 199 -6.79 -7.54 -11.09
CA GLN A 199 -5.82 -8.07 -12.05
C GLN A 199 -4.64 -8.77 -11.35
N LEU A 200 -4.13 -8.19 -10.27
CA LEU A 200 -2.99 -8.76 -9.54
C LEU A 200 -3.32 -10.15 -8.94
N LEU A 201 -4.60 -10.47 -8.67
CA LEU A 201 -5.02 -11.80 -8.19
C LEU A 201 -4.74 -12.92 -9.21
N ARG A 202 -4.63 -12.56 -10.50
CA ARG A 202 -4.39 -13.49 -11.61
C ARG A 202 -2.91 -13.84 -11.79
N VAL A 203 -2.01 -13.19 -11.05
CA VAL A 203 -0.57 -13.46 -11.12
C VAL A 203 -0.27 -14.80 -10.48
N LEU A 204 0.30 -15.71 -11.28
CA LEU A 204 0.74 -17.03 -10.86
C LEU A 204 2.27 -17.10 -10.90
N LEU A 205 2.84 -17.66 -9.85
CA LEU A 205 4.27 -17.85 -9.69
C LEU A 205 4.61 -19.31 -10.02
N ALA A 206 5.69 -19.49 -10.77
CA ALA A 206 6.23 -20.82 -11.03
C ALA A 206 6.83 -21.40 -9.74
N THR A 207 6.44 -22.63 -9.44
CA THR A 207 6.95 -23.43 -8.32
C THR A 207 7.97 -24.46 -8.81
N ASN A 208 8.47 -25.28 -7.89
CA ASN A 208 9.31 -26.44 -8.24
C ASN A 208 8.62 -27.32 -9.29
N ILE A 209 9.43 -27.96 -10.15
CA ILE A 209 8.95 -28.84 -11.22
C ILE A 209 8.00 -29.90 -10.63
N GLY A 210 6.77 -29.95 -11.13
CA GLY A 210 5.74 -30.91 -10.69
C GLY A 210 4.81 -30.41 -9.57
N SER A 211 5.00 -29.20 -9.06
CA SER A 211 4.03 -28.54 -8.17
C SER A 211 3.13 -27.59 -8.95
N ASP A 212 1.88 -27.42 -8.50
CA ASP A 212 0.94 -26.47 -9.10
C ASP A 212 1.41 -25.02 -8.87
N PRO A 213 1.22 -24.12 -9.86
CA PRO A 213 1.52 -22.70 -9.70
C PRO A 213 0.76 -22.09 -8.52
N VAL A 214 1.42 -21.18 -7.81
CA VAL A 214 0.87 -20.53 -6.61
C VAL A 214 0.59 -19.06 -6.92
N SER A 215 -0.54 -18.53 -6.46
CA SER A 215 -0.84 -17.11 -6.68
C SER A 215 0.10 -16.20 -5.91
N LEU A 216 0.35 -14.99 -6.43
CA LEU A 216 1.17 -13.98 -5.73
C LEU A 216 0.61 -13.67 -4.33
N LEU A 217 -0.72 -13.60 -4.19
CA LEU A 217 -1.38 -13.38 -2.90
C LEU A 217 -1.09 -14.50 -1.89
N HIS A 218 -1.16 -15.77 -2.34
CA HIS A 218 -0.80 -16.91 -1.50
C HIS A 218 0.67 -16.84 -1.09
N GLN A 219 1.57 -16.54 -2.03
CA GLN A 219 3.00 -16.45 -1.73
C GLN A 219 3.33 -15.30 -0.76
N CYS A 220 2.70 -14.14 -0.88
CA CYS A 220 2.85 -13.04 0.08
C CYS A 220 2.41 -13.44 1.49
N THR A 221 1.30 -14.18 1.59
CA THR A 221 0.78 -14.69 2.87
C THR A 221 1.72 -15.74 3.47
N LEU A 222 2.27 -16.64 2.64
CA LEU A 222 3.25 -17.64 3.07
C LEU A 222 4.53 -16.98 3.59
N LEU A 223 5.03 -15.96 2.88
CA LEU A 223 6.21 -15.20 3.31
C LEU A 223 5.97 -14.48 4.64
N LEU A 224 4.77 -13.91 4.83
CA LEU A 224 4.39 -13.28 6.10
C LEU A 224 4.42 -14.28 7.26
N GLN A 225 3.98 -15.52 7.02
CA GLN A 225 4.00 -16.60 8.01
C GLN A 225 5.41 -17.10 8.32
N GLN A 226 6.29 -17.15 7.32
CA GLN A 226 7.62 -17.77 7.44
C GLN A 226 8.72 -16.79 7.87
N THR A 227 8.62 -15.51 7.50
CA THR A 227 9.68 -14.55 7.79
C THR A 227 9.74 -14.19 9.27
N THR A 228 10.95 -14.15 9.82
CA THR A 228 11.21 -13.63 11.17
C THR A 228 11.59 -12.15 11.17
N LYS A 229 11.71 -11.54 9.99
CA LYS A 229 12.17 -10.15 9.84
C LYS A 229 11.00 -9.19 9.97
N LEU A 230 11.01 -8.39 11.02
CA LEU A 230 9.99 -7.37 11.31
C LEU A 230 9.65 -6.51 10.08
N GLN A 231 10.68 -5.94 9.44
CA GLN A 231 10.50 -5.04 8.31
C GLN A 231 9.78 -5.72 7.12
N SER A 232 10.12 -6.98 6.80
CA SER A 232 9.41 -7.74 5.77
C SER A 232 7.95 -8.02 6.17
N LYS A 233 7.68 -8.37 7.44
CA LYS A 233 6.30 -8.58 7.93
C LYS A 233 5.47 -7.31 7.80
N VAL A 234 6.00 -6.16 8.23
CA VAL A 234 5.32 -4.86 8.15
C VAL A 234 5.02 -4.52 6.69
N ALA A 235 5.99 -4.68 5.78
CA ALA A 235 5.78 -4.39 4.36
C ALA A 235 4.67 -5.25 3.72
N LEU A 236 4.66 -6.55 4.03
CA LEU A 236 3.64 -7.47 3.55
C LEU A 236 2.27 -7.13 4.14
N LEU A 237 2.17 -6.79 5.43
CA LEU A 237 0.90 -6.37 6.03
C LEU A 237 0.37 -5.06 5.44
N MET A 238 1.23 -4.10 5.11
CA MET A 238 0.82 -2.88 4.40
C MET A 238 0.31 -3.18 2.99
N LEU A 239 1.05 -3.99 2.22
CA LEU A 239 0.65 -4.43 0.87
C LEU A 239 -0.70 -5.16 0.90
N LEU A 240 -0.85 -6.15 1.77
CA LEU A 240 -2.08 -6.94 1.91
C LEU A 240 -3.26 -6.06 2.35
N SER A 241 -3.04 -5.11 3.28
CA SER A 241 -4.08 -4.17 3.69
C SER A 241 -4.55 -3.28 2.55
N GLN A 242 -3.61 -2.73 1.76
CA GLN A 242 -3.94 -1.94 0.57
C GLN A 242 -4.69 -2.78 -0.48
N TRP A 243 -4.25 -4.02 -0.71
CA TRP A 243 -4.82 -4.90 -1.72
C TRP A 243 -6.26 -5.31 -1.38
N MET A 244 -6.58 -5.55 -0.11
CA MET A 244 -7.91 -5.98 0.33
C MET A 244 -8.88 -4.81 0.51
N SER A 245 -8.37 -3.62 0.80
CA SER A 245 -9.19 -2.42 0.98
C SER A 245 -10.06 -2.13 -0.25
N HIS A 246 -11.37 -1.94 -0.04
CA HIS A 246 -12.34 -1.69 -1.11
C HIS A 246 -12.35 -2.73 -2.26
N CYS A 247 -11.89 -3.96 -2.01
CA CYS A 247 -11.83 -5.02 -3.02
C CYS A 247 -12.34 -6.36 -2.46
N PRO A 248 -13.66 -6.63 -2.53
CA PRO A 248 -14.24 -7.88 -2.03
C PRO A 248 -13.62 -9.13 -2.68
N ALA A 249 -13.30 -9.08 -3.97
CA ALA A 249 -12.62 -10.19 -4.66
C ALA A 249 -11.26 -10.54 -4.03
N ALA A 250 -10.48 -9.53 -3.64
CA ALA A 250 -9.20 -9.74 -2.96
C ALA A 250 -9.38 -10.27 -1.52
N VAL A 251 -10.42 -9.79 -0.81
CA VAL A 251 -10.80 -10.34 0.50
C VAL A 251 -11.15 -11.81 0.39
N SER A 252 -12.04 -12.18 -0.54
CA SER A 252 -12.49 -13.56 -0.73
C SER A 252 -11.36 -14.47 -1.19
N ALA A 253 -10.43 -13.98 -2.01
CA ALA A 253 -9.20 -14.71 -2.35
C ALA A 253 -8.28 -14.92 -1.13
N PHE A 254 -8.08 -13.90 -0.29
CA PHE A 254 -7.25 -13.99 0.91
C PHE A 254 -7.82 -14.96 1.95
N LEU A 255 -9.13 -14.92 2.19
CA LEU A 255 -9.80 -15.80 3.15
C LEU A 255 -9.68 -17.29 2.78
N GLN A 256 -9.43 -17.61 1.51
CA GLN A 256 -9.17 -18.97 1.04
C GLN A 256 -7.71 -19.39 1.16
N VAL A 257 -6.79 -18.47 1.46
CA VAL A 257 -5.36 -18.80 1.62
C VAL A 257 -5.15 -19.58 2.92
N PRO A 258 -4.59 -20.81 2.86
CA PRO A 258 -4.36 -21.64 4.04
C PRO A 258 -3.56 -20.92 5.12
N GLY A 259 -4.08 -20.95 6.35
CA GLY A 259 -3.42 -20.36 7.51
C GLY A 259 -3.39 -18.83 7.56
N GLY A 260 -3.87 -18.11 6.54
CA GLY A 260 -3.85 -16.64 6.49
C GLY A 260 -4.61 -16.01 7.66
N VAL A 261 -5.88 -16.34 7.82
CA VAL A 261 -6.71 -15.89 8.95
C VAL A 261 -6.14 -16.37 10.28
N GLY A 262 -5.71 -17.63 10.36
CA GLY A 262 -5.14 -18.21 11.59
C GLY A 262 -3.90 -17.46 12.07
N TYR A 263 -3.00 -17.09 11.15
CA TYR A 263 -1.83 -16.27 11.45
C TYR A 263 -2.23 -14.90 12.01
N LEU A 264 -3.13 -14.17 11.35
CA LEU A 264 -3.53 -12.84 11.79
C LEU A 264 -4.20 -12.86 13.17
N VAL A 265 -5.06 -13.86 13.42
CA VAL A 265 -5.70 -14.03 14.73
C VAL A 265 -4.64 -14.32 15.79
N ASN A 266 -3.72 -15.25 15.54
CA ASN A 266 -2.65 -15.59 16.49
C ASN A 266 -1.75 -14.40 16.77
N GLN A 267 -1.34 -13.64 15.74
CA GLN A 267 -0.51 -12.45 15.91
C GLN A 267 -1.25 -11.40 16.73
N THR A 268 -2.54 -11.16 16.45
CA THR A 268 -3.37 -10.19 17.20
C THR A 268 -3.61 -10.63 18.66
N SER A 269 -3.73 -11.93 18.92
CA SER A 269 -3.87 -12.52 20.26
C SER A 269 -2.57 -12.59 21.05
N SER A 270 -1.42 -12.20 20.48
CA SER A 270 -0.14 -12.25 21.18
C SER A 270 -0.14 -11.36 22.42
N ASN A 271 0.44 -11.88 23.51
CA ASN A 271 0.62 -11.17 24.78
C ASN A 271 2.01 -10.50 24.87
N GLU A 272 2.72 -10.37 23.76
CA GLU A 272 3.97 -9.61 23.69
C GLU A 272 3.67 -8.11 23.67
N HIS A 273 4.46 -7.33 24.40
CA HIS A 273 4.24 -5.89 24.61
C HIS A 273 5.41 -5.05 24.10
N ASP A 274 6.36 -5.63 23.36
CA ASP A 274 7.39 -4.85 22.66
C ASP A 274 6.73 -3.93 21.62
N ASP A 275 7.25 -2.70 21.46
CA ASP A 275 6.66 -1.71 20.55
C ASP A 275 6.49 -2.24 19.11
N ASN A 276 7.45 -3.05 18.63
CA ASN A 276 7.37 -3.64 17.29
C ASN A 276 6.33 -4.75 17.21
N GLU A 277 6.16 -5.54 18.27
CA GLU A 277 5.13 -6.58 18.35
C GLU A 277 3.74 -5.98 18.49
N CYS A 278 3.59 -4.88 19.25
CA CYS A 278 2.38 -4.07 19.30
C CYS A 278 2.01 -3.53 17.91
N LEU A 279 2.99 -3.07 17.13
CA LEU A 279 2.78 -2.67 15.75
C LEU A 279 2.31 -3.85 14.88
N LEU A 280 2.95 -5.02 14.96
CA LEU A 280 2.53 -6.20 14.19
C LEU A 280 1.13 -6.69 14.58
N GLN A 281 0.79 -6.64 15.87
CA GLN A 281 -0.56 -6.92 16.37
C GLN A 281 -1.58 -5.95 15.78
N GLY A 282 -1.28 -4.65 15.80
CA GLY A 282 -2.16 -3.62 15.25
C GLY A 282 -2.36 -3.73 13.75
N LEU A 283 -1.29 -3.99 12.98
CA LEU A 283 -1.36 -4.21 11.54
C LEU A 283 -2.14 -5.48 11.19
N SER A 284 -2.00 -6.54 11.99
CA SER A 284 -2.77 -7.77 11.80
C SER A 284 -4.26 -7.57 12.12
N ALA A 285 -4.56 -6.83 13.19
CA ALA A 285 -5.92 -6.43 13.54
C ALA A 285 -6.54 -5.55 12.44
N PHE A 286 -5.78 -4.61 11.89
CA PHE A 286 -6.21 -3.76 10.78
C PHE A 286 -6.58 -4.57 9.54
N LEU A 287 -5.73 -5.51 9.12
CA LEU A 287 -6.03 -6.39 7.98
C LEU A 287 -7.26 -7.28 8.24
N LEU A 288 -7.41 -7.84 9.45
CA LEU A 288 -8.61 -8.59 9.84
C LEU A 288 -9.87 -7.72 9.78
N ALA A 289 -9.81 -6.48 10.25
CA ALA A 289 -10.93 -5.54 10.22
C ALA A 289 -11.31 -5.19 8.77
N ILE A 290 -10.33 -4.96 7.88
CA ILE A 290 -10.55 -4.79 6.44
C ILE A 290 -11.27 -6.02 5.85
N CYS A 291 -10.77 -7.22 6.16
CA CYS A 291 -11.36 -8.48 5.69
C CYS A 291 -12.77 -8.74 6.24
N ILE A 292 -13.18 -8.10 7.34
CA ILE A 292 -14.57 -8.16 7.83
C ILE A 292 -15.41 -7.08 7.14
N ASN A 293 -14.88 -5.87 6.98
CA ASN A 293 -15.63 -4.74 6.45
C ASN A 293 -15.94 -4.86 4.97
N PHE A 294 -15.01 -5.35 4.17
CA PHE A 294 -15.15 -5.51 2.72
C PHE A 294 -15.46 -6.95 2.27
N ASN A 295 -15.92 -7.79 3.20
CA ASN A 295 -16.35 -9.14 2.90
C ASN A 295 -17.74 -9.13 2.26
N ASP A 296 -17.89 -9.84 1.14
CA ASP A 296 -19.16 -10.07 0.45
C ASP A 296 -19.85 -11.39 0.87
N ASP A 297 -19.32 -12.06 1.89
CA ASP A 297 -19.77 -13.34 2.43
C ASP A 297 -19.69 -14.51 1.42
N SER A 298 -18.90 -14.38 0.34
CA SER A 298 -18.76 -15.43 -0.67
C SER A 298 -17.99 -16.67 -0.18
N VAL A 299 -17.21 -16.55 0.90
CA VAL A 299 -16.43 -17.64 1.50
C VAL A 299 -17.15 -18.19 2.72
N ALA A 300 -17.87 -19.31 2.57
CA ALA A 300 -18.76 -19.86 3.60
C ALA A 300 -18.09 -20.14 4.96
N SER A 301 -16.80 -20.50 4.97
CA SER A 301 -16.04 -20.73 6.22
C SER A 301 -15.70 -19.43 6.97
N TYR A 302 -15.70 -18.29 6.27
CA TYR A 302 -15.25 -17.00 6.77
C TYR A 302 -16.21 -15.87 6.39
N THR A 303 -17.49 -16.04 6.73
CA THR A 303 -18.47 -14.94 6.68
C THR A 303 -18.10 -13.86 7.70
N ARG A 304 -18.64 -12.65 7.53
CA ARG A 304 -18.48 -11.53 8.48
C ARG A 304 -18.87 -11.96 9.88
N ASP A 305 -19.96 -12.70 9.99
CA ASP A 305 -20.45 -13.29 11.23
C ASP A 305 -19.45 -14.23 11.87
N SER A 306 -18.95 -15.22 11.12
CA SER A 306 -18.03 -16.22 11.65
C SER A 306 -16.69 -15.59 12.05
N LEU A 307 -16.20 -14.62 11.29
CA LEU A 307 -14.99 -13.85 11.61
C LEU A 307 -15.17 -13.00 12.88
N LYS A 308 -16.27 -12.25 13.01
CA LYS A 308 -16.56 -11.48 14.23
C LYS A 308 -16.66 -12.39 15.46
N GLN A 309 -17.32 -13.54 15.34
CA GLN A 309 -17.42 -14.53 16.42
C GLN A 309 -16.07 -15.15 16.77
N LEU A 310 -15.22 -15.43 15.77
CA LEU A 310 -13.86 -15.92 15.98
C LEU A 310 -13.04 -14.93 16.79
N LEU A 311 -13.08 -13.64 16.42
CA LEU A 311 -12.36 -12.58 17.14
C LEU A 311 -12.90 -12.36 18.56
N LEU A 312 -14.22 -12.37 18.73
CA LEU A 312 -14.84 -12.26 20.05
C LEU A 312 -14.36 -13.38 20.98
N LYS A 313 -14.26 -14.62 20.49
CA LYS A 313 -13.82 -15.78 21.28
C LYS A 313 -12.32 -15.83 21.53
N ARG A 314 -11.49 -15.38 20.58
CA ARG A 314 -10.02 -15.53 20.62
C ARG A 314 -9.28 -14.32 21.19
N VAL A 315 -9.85 -13.13 21.07
CA VAL A 315 -9.23 -11.86 21.47
C VAL A 315 -10.15 -11.07 22.40
N GLY A 316 -11.44 -11.03 22.08
CA GLY A 316 -12.39 -10.08 22.65
C GLY A 316 -12.41 -8.77 21.83
N MET A 317 -13.61 -8.29 21.51
CA MET A 317 -13.77 -7.17 20.57
C MET A 317 -13.18 -5.84 21.07
N GLU A 318 -13.23 -5.60 22.38
CA GLU A 318 -12.64 -4.40 22.98
C GLU A 318 -11.12 -4.39 22.88
N LEU A 319 -10.48 -5.51 23.25
CA LEU A 319 -9.04 -5.68 23.09
C LEU A 319 -8.62 -5.63 21.61
N PHE A 320 -9.40 -6.24 20.72
CA PHE A 320 -9.16 -6.17 19.28
C PHE A 320 -9.14 -4.72 18.76
N CYS A 321 -10.12 -3.89 19.16
CA CYS A 321 -10.14 -2.47 18.79
C CYS A 321 -8.97 -1.69 19.40
N ALA A 322 -8.60 -2.01 20.64
CA ALA A 322 -7.43 -1.40 21.28
C ALA A 322 -6.13 -1.73 20.52
N LYS A 323 -5.92 -3.00 20.13
CA LYS A 323 -4.78 -3.44 19.33
C LYS A 323 -4.74 -2.75 17.96
N LEU A 324 -5.88 -2.63 17.28
CA LEU A 324 -5.96 -1.90 16.00
C LEU A 324 -5.41 -0.47 16.13
N GLY A 325 -5.73 0.22 17.23
CA GLY A 325 -5.25 1.58 17.51
C GLY A 325 -3.76 1.70 17.81
N GLU A 326 -3.01 0.60 18.01
CA GLU A 326 -1.56 0.65 18.26
C GLU A 326 -0.77 1.10 17.02
N VAL A 327 -1.32 0.93 15.80
CA VAL A 327 -0.64 1.35 14.57
C VAL A 327 -0.35 2.85 14.56
N SER A 328 -1.34 3.69 14.91
CA SER A 328 -1.18 5.15 14.92
C SER A 328 -0.37 5.67 16.11
N ARG A 329 -0.21 4.86 17.16
CA ARG A 329 0.61 5.16 18.35
C ARG A 329 2.10 4.94 18.12
N HIS A 330 2.47 4.06 17.20
CA HIS A 330 3.87 3.75 16.93
C HIS A 330 4.66 4.99 16.45
N GLU A 331 5.86 5.20 16.96
CA GLU A 331 6.66 6.41 16.68
C GLU A 331 6.88 6.63 15.19
N LEU A 332 7.20 5.55 14.46
CA LEU A 332 7.48 5.62 13.02
C LEU A 332 6.24 5.92 12.17
N TYR A 333 5.02 5.69 12.68
CA TYR A 333 3.79 6.06 11.98
C TYR A 333 3.70 7.59 11.86
N ASN A 334 3.93 8.28 12.98
CA ASN A 334 3.89 9.74 13.04
C ASN A 334 5.01 10.39 12.22
N LYS A 335 6.16 9.73 12.05
CA LYS A 335 7.22 10.18 11.14
C LYS A 335 6.81 9.99 9.68
N ALA A 336 6.34 8.80 9.32
CA ALA A 336 5.93 8.46 7.96
C ALA A 336 4.76 9.32 7.47
N ALA A 337 3.79 9.63 8.33
CA ALA A 337 2.59 10.40 7.97
C ALA A 337 2.86 11.88 7.61
N LYS A 338 4.07 12.40 7.84
CA LYS A 338 4.39 13.83 7.63
C LYS A 338 4.67 14.18 6.18
N HIS A 339 5.28 13.28 5.41
CA HIS A 339 5.77 13.61 4.07
C HIS A 339 5.87 12.36 3.18
N PRO A 340 5.50 12.44 1.88
CA PRO A 340 5.58 11.30 0.96
C PRO A 340 6.98 10.72 0.77
N GLN A 341 8.01 11.58 0.72
CA GLN A 341 9.39 11.13 0.65
C GLN A 341 9.85 10.48 1.96
N LEU A 342 10.39 9.27 1.88
CA LEU A 342 11.06 8.60 2.98
C LEU A 342 12.33 9.38 3.41
N ARG A 343 12.27 10.01 4.59
CA ARG A 343 13.37 10.79 5.18
C ARG A 343 13.89 10.11 6.43
N VAL A 344 14.73 9.09 6.25
CA VAL A 344 15.30 8.28 7.34
C VAL A 344 16.82 8.29 7.27
N ALA A 345 17.47 8.20 8.43
CA ALA A 345 18.93 8.22 8.51
C ALA A 345 19.54 6.82 8.32
N SER A 346 18.76 5.77 8.57
CA SER A 346 19.22 4.38 8.62
C SER A 346 18.19 3.43 8.03
N PRO A 347 18.62 2.33 7.37
CA PRO A 347 17.74 1.24 6.94
C PRO A 347 16.80 0.71 8.01
N LYS A 348 17.21 0.73 9.29
CA LYS A 348 16.41 0.19 10.40
C LYS A 348 15.16 1.00 10.71
N GLU A 349 15.11 2.26 10.26
CA GLU A 349 13.97 3.17 10.46
C GLU A 349 12.92 3.03 9.35
N VAL A 350 13.19 2.21 8.33
CA VAL A 350 12.27 1.93 7.23
C VAL A 350 11.26 0.87 7.66
N LEU A 351 10.09 1.31 8.13
CA LEU A 351 8.99 0.40 8.48
C LEU A 351 7.66 0.78 7.82
N ILE A 352 7.20 2.03 7.97
CA ILE A 352 5.85 2.43 7.57
C ILE A 352 5.94 3.41 6.39
N ASP A 353 5.08 3.20 5.37
CA ASP A 353 4.97 4.06 4.19
C ASP A 353 3.91 5.16 4.37
N TYR A 354 4.13 6.31 3.72
CA TYR A 354 3.23 7.46 3.78
C TYR A 354 1.81 7.16 3.25
N GLU A 355 1.67 6.47 2.12
CA GLU A 355 0.34 6.16 1.57
C GLU A 355 -0.40 5.12 2.42
N PHE A 356 0.33 4.21 3.07
CA PHE A 356 -0.27 3.34 4.08
C PHE A 356 -0.84 4.14 5.26
N CYS A 357 -0.13 5.16 5.76
CA CYS A 357 -0.67 6.04 6.82
C CYS A 357 -1.97 6.72 6.38
N ARG A 358 -2.08 7.12 5.10
CA ARG A 358 -3.32 7.69 4.56
C ARG A 358 -4.46 6.66 4.52
N LEU A 359 -4.17 5.45 4.06
CA LEU A 359 -5.12 4.33 4.08
C LEU A 359 -5.62 4.08 5.52
N PHE A 360 -4.70 3.88 6.46
CA PHE A 360 -5.03 3.60 7.86
C PHE A 360 -5.91 4.70 8.45
N LYS A 361 -5.51 5.96 8.31
CA LYS A 361 -6.28 7.11 8.81
C LYS A 361 -7.69 7.18 8.20
N SER A 362 -7.85 6.83 6.93
CA SER A 362 -9.15 6.86 6.25
C SER A 362 -10.09 5.75 6.73
N LEU A 363 -9.54 4.61 7.15
CA LEU A 363 -10.31 3.42 7.50
C LEU A 363 -10.48 3.21 9.02
N GLU A 364 -9.58 3.70 9.86
CA GLU A 364 -9.57 3.44 11.31
C GLU A 364 -10.94 3.71 11.96
N SER A 365 -11.53 4.88 11.70
CA SER A 365 -12.85 5.25 12.24
C SER A 365 -13.98 4.39 11.67
N VAL A 366 -13.98 4.16 10.36
CA VAL A 366 -14.99 3.36 9.65
C VAL A 366 -15.00 1.92 10.17
N LEU A 367 -13.83 1.33 10.31
CA LEU A 367 -13.65 -0.02 10.84
C LEU A 367 -14.07 -0.09 12.31
N GLY A 368 -13.71 0.91 13.13
CA GLY A 368 -14.15 0.99 14.53
C GLY A 368 -15.67 0.97 14.68
N HIS A 369 -16.40 1.73 13.85
CA HIS A 369 -17.86 1.74 13.86
C HIS A 369 -18.48 0.43 13.39
N SER A 370 -18.01 -0.12 12.25
CA SER A 370 -18.50 -1.38 11.66
C SER A 370 -18.36 -2.59 12.61
N LEU A 371 -17.37 -2.56 13.51
CA LEU A 371 -17.15 -3.59 14.53
C LEU A 371 -18.05 -3.40 15.77
N ALA A 372 -18.49 -2.17 16.06
CA ALA A 372 -19.32 -1.83 17.22
C ALA A 372 -20.84 -2.00 16.98
N GLU A 373 -21.33 -1.81 15.75
CA GLU A 373 -22.76 -1.75 15.39
C GLU A 373 -23.60 -2.98 15.75
N ARG A 374 -22.99 -4.10 16.15
CA ARG A 374 -23.74 -5.27 16.65
C ARG A 374 -24.14 -5.24 18.12
N ARG A 375 -23.73 -4.24 18.91
CA ARG A 375 -24.31 -4.05 20.25
C ARG A 375 -25.72 -3.44 20.20
N ALA A 376 -26.11 -2.75 19.13
CA ALA A 376 -27.40 -2.05 19.06
C ALA A 376 -28.55 -2.94 18.53
N ASN A 377 -28.32 -3.73 17.47
CA ASN A 377 -29.41 -4.48 16.82
C ASN A 377 -29.86 -5.75 17.57
N GLY A 378 -29.21 -6.11 18.67
CA GLY A 378 -29.61 -7.24 19.52
C GLY A 378 -30.56 -6.87 20.65
N ALA A 379 -30.81 -5.59 20.90
CA ALA A 379 -31.70 -5.13 21.98
C ALA A 379 -33.03 -4.56 21.45
N GLU A 380 -33.03 -3.87 20.30
CA GLU A 380 -34.25 -3.25 19.76
C GLU A 380 -35.19 -4.24 19.07
N ALA A 381 -34.66 -5.33 18.50
CA ALA A 381 -35.47 -6.35 17.83
C ALA A 381 -36.30 -7.18 18.83
N ASP A 382 -35.71 -7.55 19.98
CA ASP A 382 -36.40 -8.28 21.05
C ASP A 382 -37.49 -7.41 21.71
N GLU A 383 -37.28 -6.10 21.85
CA GLU A 383 -38.25 -5.21 22.50
C GLU A 383 -39.47 -4.91 21.61
N ALA A 384 -39.27 -4.81 20.30
CA ALA A 384 -40.34 -4.64 19.32
C ALA A 384 -41.21 -5.90 19.16
N GLU A 385 -40.61 -7.09 19.13
CA GLU A 385 -41.36 -8.36 19.13
C GLU A 385 -42.09 -8.57 20.47
N LEU A 386 -41.45 -8.26 21.60
CA LEU A 386 -42.06 -8.38 22.92
C LEU A 386 -43.27 -7.45 23.08
N GLU A 387 -43.22 -6.21 22.55
CA GLU A 387 -44.39 -5.32 22.55
C GLU A 387 -45.51 -5.79 21.62
N GLN A 388 -45.19 -6.39 20.47
CA GLN A 388 -46.21 -7.01 19.62
C GLN A 388 -46.90 -8.18 20.33
N TYR A 389 -46.15 -9.03 21.05
CA TYR A 389 -46.73 -10.11 21.85
C TYR A 389 -47.59 -9.59 23.00
N LYS A 390 -47.16 -8.54 23.73
CA LYS A 390 -47.97 -7.92 24.78
C LYS A 390 -49.26 -7.30 24.26
N ALA A 391 -49.22 -6.66 23.09
CA ALA A 391 -50.40 -6.09 22.45
C ALA A 391 -51.42 -7.18 22.06
N LEU A 392 -50.93 -8.28 21.50
CA LEU A 392 -51.78 -9.42 21.12
C LEU A 392 -52.46 -10.06 22.35
N ILE A 393 -51.71 -10.23 23.46
CA ILE A 393 -52.26 -10.76 24.72
C ILE A 393 -53.36 -9.84 25.27
N ARG A 394 -53.14 -8.51 25.31
CA ARG A 394 -54.19 -7.57 25.77
C ARG A 394 -55.43 -7.61 24.91
N GLN A 395 -55.28 -7.76 23.59
CA GLN A 395 -56.40 -7.87 22.67
C GLN A 395 -57.18 -9.18 22.89
N GLN A 396 -56.46 -10.28 23.14
CA GLN A 396 -57.08 -11.57 23.46
C GLN A 396 -57.82 -11.50 24.79
N ASP A 397 -57.22 -10.93 25.85
CA ASP A 397 -57.84 -10.78 27.17
C ASP A 397 -59.12 -9.93 27.12
N ALA A 398 -59.11 -8.83 26.36
CA ALA A 398 -60.28 -7.98 26.15
C ALA A 398 -61.41 -8.75 25.48
N ARG A 399 -61.10 -9.53 24.43
CA ARG A 399 -62.09 -10.37 23.74
C ARG A 399 -62.63 -11.49 24.62
N LEU A 400 -61.79 -12.05 25.47
CA LEU A 400 -62.16 -13.07 26.45
C LEU A 400 -63.14 -12.50 27.47
N HIS A 401 -62.88 -11.29 27.99
CA HIS A 401 -63.80 -10.59 28.89
C HIS A 401 -65.13 -10.25 28.22
N GLU A 402 -65.10 -9.83 26.95
CA GLU A 402 -66.31 -9.52 26.19
C GLU A 402 -67.17 -10.78 25.94
N LEU A 403 -66.54 -11.90 25.63
CA LEU A 403 -67.20 -13.21 25.48
C LEU A 403 -67.77 -13.73 26.81
N VAL A 404 -67.04 -13.58 27.92
CA VAL A 404 -67.53 -13.93 29.26
C VAL A 404 -68.74 -13.07 29.63
N HIS A 405 -68.70 -11.77 29.38
CA HIS A 405 -69.84 -10.88 29.64
C HIS A 405 -71.05 -11.18 28.74
N GLN A 406 -70.83 -11.64 27.50
CA GLN A 406 -71.93 -12.10 26.63
C GLN A 406 -72.54 -13.41 27.13
N LEU A 407 -71.74 -14.33 27.67
CA LEU A 407 -72.22 -15.57 28.29
C LEU A 407 -73.01 -15.29 29.58
N ASP A 408 -72.54 -14.37 30.42
CA ASP A 408 -73.23 -13.96 31.65
C ASP A 408 -74.55 -13.22 31.37
N ALA A 409 -74.66 -12.53 30.23
CA ALA A 409 -75.90 -11.87 29.80
C ALA A 409 -76.92 -12.82 29.14
N LEU A 410 -76.52 -14.05 28.82
CA LEU A 410 -77.35 -15.10 28.24
C LEU A 410 -77.81 -16.14 29.30
N ALA A 411 -77.31 -16.04 30.53
CA ALA A 411 -77.79 -16.76 31.72
C ALA A 411 -78.79 -15.90 32.51
#